data_AF-A0A2Z4LS51-F1
#
_entry.id   AF-A0A2Z4LS51-F1
#
_cell.length_a   1.000
_cell.length_b   1.000
_cell.length_c   1.000
_cell.angle_alpha   90.00
_cell.angle_beta   90.00
_cell.angle_gamma   90.00
#
_symmetry.space_group_name_H-M   'P 1'
#
loop_
_entity.id
_entity.type
_entity.pdbx_description
1 polymer ?
#
loop_
_entity_poly.entity_id
_entity_poly.type
_entity_poly.pdbx_seq_one_letter_code
_entity_poly.pdbx_strand_id
1 'polypeptide(L)'
;MNRASVSIPTNIAEGCGRETQKELIRFLYISSGSAHELDYLILVSKELGLIDSKKAEDLLMEIDEIKKMLAALIKTIKKHSRH
;
A
#
# COMPACT_ATOMS: atom_id res chain seq x y z
N MET A 1 6.58 11.31 1.19
CA MET A 1 5.80 10.56 2.20
C MET A 1 4.31 10.90 2.12
N ASN A 2 3.88 12.16 2.35
CA ASN A 2 2.45 12.53 2.39
C ASN A 2 1.61 12.11 1.17
N ARG A 3 2.13 12.27 -0.06
CA ARG A 3 1.39 11.84 -1.26
C ARG A 3 1.25 10.31 -1.33
N ALA A 4 2.34 9.58 -1.09
CA ALA A 4 2.34 8.12 -1.10
C ALA A 4 1.42 7.56 -0.01
N SER A 5 1.45 8.10 1.21
CA SER A 5 0.58 7.65 2.31
C SER A 5 -0.89 7.90 2.05
N VAL A 6 -1.26 9.06 1.48
CA VAL A 6 -2.65 9.37 1.10
C VAL A 6 -3.09 8.56 -0.12
N SER A 7 -2.17 8.26 -1.05
CA SER A 7 -2.45 7.49 -2.27
C SER A 7 -2.93 6.06 -1.99
N ILE A 8 -2.42 5.41 -0.93
CA ILE A 8 -2.82 4.03 -0.57
C ILE A 8 -4.33 3.93 -0.29
N PRO A 9 -4.92 4.61 0.72
CA PRO A 9 -6.34 4.49 1.02
C PRO A 9 -7.23 5.11 -0.07
N THR A 10 -6.77 6.16 -0.75
CA THR A 10 -7.58 6.80 -1.82
C THR A 10 -7.74 5.88 -3.03
N ASN A 11 -6.67 5.18 -3.45
CA ASN A 11 -6.78 4.19 -4.53
C ASN A 11 -7.61 2.97 -4.11
N ILE A 12 -7.52 2.51 -2.85
CA ILE A 12 -8.41 1.44 -2.35
C ILE A 12 -9.87 1.87 -2.48
N ALA A 13 -10.22 3.06 -1.96
CA ALA A 13 -11.58 3.58 -2.00
C ALA A 13 -12.09 3.77 -3.43
N GLU A 14 -11.25 4.32 -4.32
CA GLU A 14 -11.59 4.49 -5.73
C GLU A 14 -11.80 3.15 -6.44
N GLY A 15 -10.95 2.16 -6.15
CA GLY A 15 -11.08 0.80 -6.66
C GLY A 15 -12.37 0.11 -6.24
N CYS A 16 -12.78 0.30 -4.98
CA CYS A 16 -14.05 -0.23 -4.45
C CYS A 16 -15.28 0.35 -5.15
N GLY A 17 -15.17 1.55 -5.73
CA GLY A 17 -16.23 2.17 -6.52
C GLY A 17 -16.30 1.71 -7.98
N ARG A 18 -15.44 0.78 -8.41
CA ARG A 18 -15.42 0.28 -9.80
C ARG A 18 -16.39 -0.87 -10.02
N GLU A 19 -16.90 -0.99 -11.24
CA GLU A 19 -17.91 -1.97 -11.60
C GLU A 19 -17.36 -3.40 -11.69
N THR A 20 -16.08 -3.54 -12.03
CA THR A 20 -15.47 -4.84 -12.25
C THR A 20 -14.35 -5.16 -11.26
N GLN A 21 -14.24 -6.44 -10.90
CA GLN A 21 -13.15 -6.94 -10.07
C GLN A 21 -11.77 -6.69 -10.72
N LYS A 22 -11.70 -6.68 -12.05
CA LYS A 22 -10.48 -6.37 -12.81
C LYS A 22 -10.01 -4.94 -12.55
N GLU A 23 -10.93 -3.99 -12.50
CA GLU A 23 -10.62 -2.59 -12.18
C GLU A 23 -10.26 -2.43 -10.71
N LEU A 24 -11.00 -3.04 -9.78
CA LEU A 24 -10.64 -3.05 -8.36
C LEU A 24 -9.20 -3.54 -8.17
N ILE A 25 -8.84 -4.68 -8.79
CA ILE A 25 -7.46 -5.21 -8.74
C ILE A 25 -6.43 -4.20 -9.27
N ARG A 26 -6.73 -3.47 -10.35
CA ARG A 26 -5.83 -2.44 -10.89
C ARG A 26 -5.55 -1.35 -9.86
N PHE A 27 -6.58 -0.86 -9.17
CA PHE A 27 -6.44 0.15 -8.12
C PHE A 27 -5.71 -0.37 -6.88
N LEU A 28 -5.93 -1.64 -6.50
CA LEU A 28 -5.17 -2.27 -5.42
C LEU A 28 -3.68 -2.42 -5.77
N TYR A 29 -3.33 -2.62 -7.04
CA TYR A 29 -1.93 -2.60 -7.49
C TYR A 29 -1.32 -1.20 -7.41
N ILE A 30 -2.06 -0.14 -7.73
CA ILE A 30 -1.59 1.24 -7.54
C ILE A 30 -1.34 1.49 -6.05
N SER A 31 -2.27 1.08 -5.19
CA SER A 31 -2.14 1.16 -3.73
C SER A 31 -0.89 0.44 -3.23
N SER A 32 -0.62 -0.77 -3.75
CA SER A 32 0.59 -1.53 -3.44
C SER A 32 1.87 -0.83 -3.90
N GLY A 33 1.86 -0.21 -5.08
CA GLY A 33 2.96 0.62 -5.56
C GLY A 33 3.26 1.79 -4.62
N SER A 34 2.23 2.53 -4.20
CA SER A 34 2.37 3.62 -3.23
C SER A 34 2.86 3.15 -1.86
N ALA A 35 2.49 1.94 -1.42
CA ALA A 35 3.00 1.35 -0.19
C ALA A 35 4.50 1.04 -0.25
N HIS A 36 5.00 0.51 -1.37
CA HIS A 36 6.44 0.29 -1.57
C HIS A 36 7.23 1.60 -1.69
N GLU A 37 6.66 2.62 -2.36
CA GLU A 37 7.26 3.95 -2.39
C GLU A 37 7.37 4.54 -0.98
N LEU A 38 6.31 4.43 -0.16
CA LEU A 38 6.32 4.94 1.20
C LEU A 38 7.34 4.20 2.08
N ASP A 39 7.41 2.88 2.00
CA ASP A 39 8.39 2.03 2.69
C ASP A 39 9.83 2.50 2.40
N TYR A 40 10.18 2.65 1.12
CA TYR A 40 11.47 3.18 0.70
C TYR A 40 11.73 4.59 1.24
N LEU A 41 10.74 5.49 1.18
CA LEU A 41 10.89 6.85 1.68
C LEU A 41 11.06 6.91 3.22
N ILE A 42 10.44 6.00 3.98
CA ILE A 42 10.66 5.87 5.43
C ILE A 42 12.10 5.43 5.68
N LEU A 43 12.58 4.41 4.98
CA LEU A 43 13.95 3.90 5.10
C LEU A 43 14.98 5.01 4.83
N VAL A 44 14.86 5.71 3.69
CA VAL A 44 15.77 6.81 3.34
C VAL A 44 15.69 7.95 4.36
N SER A 45 14.49 8.27 4.86
CA SER A 45 14.34 9.31 5.88
C SER A 45 15.04 8.96 7.19
N LYS A 46 15.06 7.66 7.56
CA LYS A 46 15.84 7.15 8.70
C LYS A 46 17.33 7.30 8.46
N GLU A 47 17.82 6.87 7.30
CA GLU A 47 19.25 6.95 6.95
C GLU A 47 19.77 8.39 6.94
N LEU A 48 18.94 9.34 6.51
CA LEU A 48 19.26 10.77 6.51
C LEU A 48 19.07 11.46 7.88
N GLY A 49 18.63 10.73 8.91
CA GLY A 49 18.35 11.29 10.23
C GLY A 49 17.19 12.28 10.28
N LEU A 50 16.28 12.24 9.29
CA LEU A 50 15.11 13.14 9.20
C LEU A 50 13.97 12.70 10.10
N ILE A 51 13.98 11.44 10.54
CA ILE A 51 13.03 10.84 11.47
C ILE A 51 13.79 10.05 12.53
N ASP A 52 13.24 10.00 13.74
CA ASP A 52 13.77 9.16 14.81
C ASP A 52 13.79 7.69 14.41
N SER A 53 14.88 6.98 14.76
CA SER A 53 15.10 5.58 14.37
C SER A 53 14.00 4.65 14.86
N LYS A 54 13.50 4.84 16.07
CA LYS A 54 12.43 4.00 16.63
C LYS A 54 11.12 4.29 15.92
N LYS A 55 10.80 5.57 15.70
CA LYS A 55 9.63 5.95 14.90
C LYS A 55 9.68 5.41 13.48
N ALA A 56 10.86 5.39 12.85
CA ALA A 56 11.04 4.81 11.54
C ALA A 56 10.77 3.30 11.54
N GLU A 57 11.28 2.58 12.54
CA GLU A 57 11.06 1.14 12.70
C GLU A 57 9.58 0.82 12.89
N ASP A 58 8.87 1.57 13.74
CA ASP A 58 7.43 1.41 13.94
C ASP A 58 6.67 1.60 12.61
N LEU A 59 6.98 2.66 11.86
CA LEU A 59 6.36 2.92 10.56
C LEU A 59 6.69 1.86 9.50
N LEU A 60 7.89 1.30 9.51
CA LEU A 60 8.30 0.20 8.62
C LEU A 60 7.53 -1.09 8.93
N MET A 61 7.24 -1.37 10.21
CA MET A 61 6.39 -2.50 10.59
C MET A 61 4.95 -2.31 10.11
N GLU A 62 4.37 -1.13 10.33
CA GLU A 62 3.01 -0.82 9.89
C GLU A 62 2.85 -0.93 8.36
N ILE A 63 3.79 -0.36 7.59
CA ILE A 63 3.71 -0.42 6.13
C ILE A 63 3.91 -1.84 5.59
N ASP A 64 4.68 -2.68 6.29
CA ASP A 64 4.83 -4.09 5.94
C ASP A 64 3.53 -4.87 6.14
N GLU A 65 2.79 -4.62 7.22
CA GLU A 65 1.46 -5.19 7.43
C GLU A 65 0.49 -4.76 6.31
N ILE A 66 0.47 -3.48 5.95
CA ILE A 66 -0.37 -2.97 4.86
C ILE A 66 -0.05 -3.66 3.52
N LYS A 67 1.23 -3.82 3.17
CA LYS A 67 1.65 -4.53 1.95
C LYS A 67 1.15 -5.98 1.96
N LYS A 68 1.25 -6.69 3.08
CA LYS A 68 0.74 -8.06 3.25
C LYS A 68 -0.77 -8.13 3.08
N MET A 69 -1.52 -7.20 3.70
CA MET A 69 -2.97 -7.10 3.57
C MET A 69 -3.41 -6.87 2.12
N LEU A 70 -2.75 -5.94 1.42
CA LEU A 70 -3.01 -5.66 0.00
C LEU A 70 -2.75 -6.89 -0.87
N ALA A 71 -1.62 -7.58 -0.67
CA ALA A 71 -1.29 -8.78 -1.42
C ALA A 71 -2.32 -9.91 -1.20
N ALA A 72 -2.74 -10.12 0.05
CA ALA A 72 -3.77 -11.09 0.41
C ALA A 72 -5.12 -10.74 -0.23
N LEU A 73 -5.53 -9.47 -0.19
CA LEU A 73 -6.78 -9.00 -0.79
C LEU A 73 -6.79 -9.19 -2.31
N ILE A 74 -5.72 -8.78 -3.01
CA ILE A 74 -5.57 -8.98 -4.46
C ILE A 74 -5.67 -10.46 -4.82
N LYS A 75 -4.99 -11.33 -4.05
CA LYS A 75 -5.02 -12.79 -4.27
C LYS A 75 -6.44 -13.34 -4.10
N THR A 76 -7.15 -12.91 -3.07
CA THR A 76 -8.53 -13.33 -2.79
C THR A 76 -9.47 -12.93 -3.92
N ILE A 77 -9.43 -11.67 -4.37
CA ILE A 77 -10.31 -11.19 -5.45
C ILE A 77 -10.02 -11.90 -6.78
N LYS A 78 -8.73 -12.09 -7.11
CA LYS A 78 -8.33 -12.84 -8.31
C LYS A 78 -8.83 -14.28 -8.31
N LYS A 79 -8.90 -14.93 -7.13
CA LYS A 79 -9.44 -16.29 -7.01
C LYS A 79 -10.94 -16.33 -7.31
N HIS A 80 -11.70 -15.37 -6.78
CA HIS A 80 -13.16 -15.31 -6.99
C HIS A 80 -13.55 -14.89 -8.41
N SER A 81 -12.70 -14.14 -9.11
CA SER A 81 -12.97 -13.69 -10.48
C SER A 81 -12.73 -14.75 -11.57
N ARG A 82 -12.27 -15.96 -11.21
CA ARG A 82 -11.98 -17.07 -12.12
C ARG A 82 -13.10 -18.14 -12.16
N HIS A 83 -14.19 -17.89 -11.44
CA HIS A 83 -15.42 -18.67 -11.47
C HIS A 83 -16.52 -17.81 -12.10
#